data_AF-A0A9X3PJD7-F1
#
_entry.id   AF-A0A9X3PJD7-F1
#
_cell.length_a   1.000
_cell.length_b   1.000
_cell.length_c   1.000
_cell.angle_alpha   90.00
_cell.angle_beta   90.00
_cell.angle_gamma   90.00
#
_symmetry.space_group_name_H-M   'P 1'
#
loop_
_entity.id
_entity.type
_entity.pdbx_description
1 polymer ?
#
loop_
_entity_poly.entity_id
_entity_poly.type
_entity_poly.pdbx_seq_one_letter_code
_entity_poly.pdbx_strand_id
1 'polypeptide(L)'
;MRSLFKLLAVIAIGLAFARPPKPGGHGPGGRPPAPRPPVQGFTSGKQAVRTDYDQAEAGASGGSDGTGNSPESDGTADGQTPPTDPNHPDKWADNNLESHYDSHKDDPTAEWDSMADYQYAAIDLMTTDGGRRPGVKIKVTGDTAYYFDPATGEFGRSGPRGIITFFIPHPDPEGYWTRQPGTEVAE
;
A
#
# COMPACT_ATOMS: atom_id res chain seq x y z
N MET A 1 -15.78 -35.96 40.29
CA MET A 1 -16.96 -36.45 39.56
C MET A 1 -17.16 -35.57 38.33
N ARG A 2 -17.50 -36.20 37.20
CA ARG A 2 -17.55 -35.66 35.84
C ARG A 2 -18.71 -34.65 35.69
N SER A 3 -18.53 -33.58 34.91
CA SER A 3 -19.55 -33.22 33.92
C SER A 3 -19.03 -32.24 32.87
N LEU A 4 -18.91 -32.77 31.66
CA LEU A 4 -18.60 -32.12 30.41
C LEU A 4 -19.96 -31.75 29.78
N PHE A 5 -20.23 -30.48 29.48
CA PHE A 5 -21.33 -30.10 28.58
C PHE A 5 -20.77 -29.37 27.38
N LYS A 6 -20.61 -30.13 26.29
CA LYS A 6 -20.38 -29.65 24.93
C LYS A 6 -21.73 -29.21 24.36
N LEU A 7 -21.86 -27.94 23.98
CA LEU A 7 -22.98 -27.48 23.17
C LEU A 7 -22.46 -27.17 21.77
N LEU A 8 -22.78 -28.06 20.82
CA LEU A 8 -22.61 -27.84 19.39
C LEU A 8 -23.90 -27.21 18.86
N ALA A 9 -23.82 -25.98 18.36
CA ALA A 9 -24.90 -25.37 17.57
C ALA A 9 -24.49 -25.38 16.10
N VAL A 10 -25.10 -26.28 15.33
CA VAL A 10 -25.03 -26.33 13.87
C VAL A 10 -26.16 -25.44 13.35
N ILE A 11 -25.81 -24.32 12.72
CA ILE A 11 -26.77 -23.49 11.99
C ILE A 11 -26.51 -23.71 10.49
N ALA A 12 -27.40 -24.49 9.86
CA ALA A 12 -27.53 -24.59 8.42
C ALA A 12 -28.55 -23.55 7.96
N ILE A 13 -28.16 -22.61 7.10
CA ILE A 13 -29.09 -21.71 6.41
C ILE A 13 -28.95 -21.94 4.92
N GLY A 14 -30.11 -22.21 4.30
CA GLY A 14 -30.27 -22.81 2.99
C GLY A 14 -29.99 -21.87 1.81
N LEU A 15 -29.49 -22.50 0.74
CA LEU A 15 -29.45 -21.94 -0.60
C LEU A 15 -30.87 -21.84 -1.19
N ALA A 16 -31.27 -20.64 -1.60
CA ALA A 16 -32.41 -20.44 -2.49
C ALA A 16 -31.92 -20.17 -3.91
N PHE A 17 -32.23 -21.10 -4.81
CA PHE A 17 -32.07 -20.96 -6.26
C PHE A 17 -33.21 -20.13 -6.85
N ALA A 18 -32.90 -19.04 -7.55
CA ALA A 18 -33.80 -18.43 -8.52
C ALA A 18 -33.05 -18.20 -9.85
N ARG A 19 -33.64 -18.69 -10.95
CA ARG A 19 -33.15 -18.58 -12.34
C ARG A 19 -33.81 -17.38 -13.07
N PRO A 20 -33.28 -16.93 -14.22
CA PRO A 20 -33.13 -15.52 -14.58
C PRO A 20 -34.14 -15.00 -15.63
N PRO A 21 -34.24 -13.67 -15.84
CA PRO A 21 -34.71 -13.10 -17.10
C PRO A 21 -33.56 -12.95 -18.14
N LYS A 22 -33.90 -13.16 -19.40
CA LYS A 22 -33.05 -13.04 -20.62
C LYS A 22 -33.31 -11.67 -21.32
N PRO A 23 -32.58 -11.30 -22.39
CA PRO A 23 -31.71 -10.13 -22.45
C PRO A 23 -32.31 -8.94 -23.22
N GLY A 24 -31.81 -7.73 -22.95
CA GLY A 24 -32.09 -6.54 -23.76
C GLY A 24 -30.97 -5.51 -23.66
N GLY A 25 -30.55 -4.98 -24.81
CA GLY A 25 -29.78 -3.74 -24.92
C GLY A 25 -28.27 -3.88 -25.08
N HIS A 26 -27.80 -3.92 -26.34
CA HIS A 26 -26.40 -3.64 -26.68
C HIS A 26 -26.14 -2.14 -26.58
N GLY A 27 -25.32 -1.73 -25.61
CA GLY A 27 -24.52 -0.50 -25.66
C GLY A 27 -23.04 -0.88 -25.55
N PRO A 28 -22.10 -0.12 -26.12
CA PRO A 28 -20.68 -0.39 -26.00
C PRO A 28 -20.22 0.01 -24.60
N GLY A 29 -20.54 -0.83 -23.61
CA GLY A 29 -20.02 -0.73 -22.25
C GLY A 29 -18.62 -1.32 -22.21
N GLY A 30 -17.64 -0.52 -21.79
CA GLY A 30 -16.30 -0.99 -21.47
C GLY A 30 -16.36 -2.17 -20.50
N ARG A 31 -15.55 -3.19 -20.77
CA ARG A 31 -15.41 -4.35 -19.88
C ARG A 31 -15.02 -3.86 -18.48
N PRO A 32 -15.71 -4.29 -17.40
CA PRO A 32 -15.11 -4.22 -16.08
C PRO A 32 -13.83 -5.07 -16.07
N PRO A 33 -12.75 -4.60 -15.42
CA PRO A 33 -11.51 -5.37 -15.32
C PRO A 33 -11.81 -6.71 -14.63
N ALA A 34 -11.21 -7.78 -15.16
CA ALA A 34 -11.32 -9.10 -14.57
C ALA A 34 -10.76 -9.08 -13.13
N PRO A 35 -11.37 -9.81 -12.18
CA PRO A 35 -10.78 -10.00 -10.87
C PRO A 35 -9.41 -10.67 -11.03
N ARG A 36 -8.36 -10.01 -10.50
CA ARG A 36 -6.99 -10.52 -10.52
C ARG A 36 -6.94 -11.87 -9.76
N PRO A 37 -6.33 -12.93 -10.32
CA PRO A 37 -6.13 -14.16 -9.57
C PRO A 37 -5.18 -13.90 -8.39
N PRO A 38 -5.33 -14.62 -7.26
CA PRO A 38 -4.40 -14.52 -6.15
C PRO A 38 -3.01 -14.97 -6.64
N VAL A 39 -2.01 -14.11 -6.47
CA VAL A 39 -0.62 -14.40 -6.81
C VAL A 39 -0.10 -15.44 -5.84
N GLN A 40 -0.18 -16.72 -6.23
CA GLN A 40 0.50 -17.80 -5.54
C GLN A 40 1.98 -17.79 -5.95
N GLY A 41 2.80 -17.16 -5.11
CA GLY A 41 4.25 -17.22 -5.24
C GLY A 41 4.89 -16.02 -4.55
N PHE A 42 5.87 -16.27 -3.69
CA PHE A 42 6.80 -15.25 -3.18
C PHE A 42 7.62 -14.73 -4.36
N THR A 43 7.11 -13.71 -5.03
CA THR A 43 7.84 -13.02 -6.09
C THR A 43 8.42 -11.75 -5.48
N SER A 44 9.75 -11.60 -5.52
CA SER A 44 10.43 -10.36 -5.11
C SER A 44 9.78 -9.15 -5.80
N GLY A 45 9.85 -7.97 -5.16
CA GLY A 45 9.20 -6.74 -5.61
C GLY A 45 9.37 -6.46 -7.11
N LYS A 46 10.51 -6.87 -7.70
CA LYS A 46 10.78 -6.81 -9.15
C LYS A 46 9.67 -7.38 -10.05
N GLN A 47 9.00 -8.47 -9.68
CA GLN A 47 8.01 -9.12 -10.55
C GLN A 47 6.60 -8.52 -10.42
N ALA A 48 6.22 -8.08 -9.22
CA ALA A 48 4.95 -7.38 -9.03
C ALA A 48 4.97 -6.05 -9.79
N VAL A 49 6.06 -5.29 -9.66
CA VAL A 49 6.25 -3.97 -10.29
C VAL A 49 6.26 -4.05 -11.82
N ARG A 50 6.97 -5.03 -12.40
CA ARG A 50 7.03 -5.17 -13.87
C ARG A 50 5.70 -5.56 -14.49
N THR A 51 4.94 -6.44 -13.81
CA THR A 51 3.64 -6.91 -14.32
C THR A 51 2.60 -5.79 -14.32
N ASP A 52 2.58 -4.93 -13.30
CA ASP A 52 1.65 -3.79 -13.25
C ASP A 52 2.03 -2.68 -14.26
N TYR A 53 3.32 -2.44 -14.51
CA TYR A 53 3.78 -1.48 -15.53
C TYR A 53 3.45 -1.91 -16.96
N ASP A 54 3.77 -3.16 -17.32
CA ASP A 54 3.46 -3.73 -18.64
C ASP A 54 1.93 -3.71 -18.91
N GLN A 55 1.12 -3.78 -17.86
CA GLN A 55 -0.34 -3.71 -17.95
C GLN A 55 -0.87 -2.26 -18.06
N ALA A 56 -0.16 -1.27 -17.51
CA ALA A 56 -0.51 0.14 -17.63
C ALA A 56 -0.14 0.73 -19.01
N GLU A 57 0.99 0.34 -19.59
CA GLU A 57 1.38 0.78 -20.94
C GLU A 57 0.48 0.22 -22.05
N ALA A 58 -0.09 -0.97 -21.85
CA ALA A 58 -1.03 -1.56 -22.82
C ALA A 58 -2.40 -0.85 -22.89
N GLY A 59 -2.70 0.09 -21.98
CA GLY A 59 -4.02 0.73 -21.87
C GLY A 59 -4.06 2.24 -22.11
N ALA A 60 -2.93 2.92 -22.27
CA ALA A 60 -2.90 4.40 -22.28
C ALA A 60 -2.96 4.99 -23.70
N SER A 61 -4.16 5.02 -24.29
CA SER A 61 -4.49 5.97 -25.36
C SER A 61 -5.79 6.69 -25.05
N GLY A 62 -5.72 7.99 -24.74
CA GLY A 62 -6.85 8.89 -24.91
C GLY A 62 -7.17 9.81 -23.73
N GLY A 63 -7.03 11.12 -23.96
CA GLY A 63 -8.00 12.10 -23.48
C GLY A 63 -7.57 12.96 -22.30
N SER A 64 -6.90 14.08 -22.62
CA SER A 64 -6.94 15.30 -21.80
C SER A 64 -8.32 15.95 -21.90
N ASP A 65 -8.85 16.40 -20.75
CA ASP A 65 -9.59 17.67 -20.53
C ASP A 65 -10.60 17.51 -19.38
N GLY A 66 -10.59 18.44 -18.42
CA GLY A 66 -11.63 18.49 -17.39
C GLY A 66 -11.32 19.34 -16.16
N THR A 67 -11.54 20.63 -16.28
CA THR A 67 -11.63 21.65 -15.22
C THR A 67 -12.80 21.33 -14.26
N GLY A 68 -12.65 21.52 -12.93
CA GLY A 68 -13.78 21.43 -12.01
C GLY A 68 -13.44 21.68 -10.54
N ASN A 69 -14.02 22.74 -9.98
CA ASN A 69 -13.88 23.28 -8.62
C ASN A 69 -14.13 22.27 -7.48
N SER A 70 -13.34 22.37 -6.41
CA SER A 70 -13.68 21.82 -5.08
C SER A 70 -14.35 22.88 -4.20
N PRO A 71 -15.47 22.56 -3.51
CA PRO A 71 -16.12 23.47 -2.57
C PRO A 71 -15.45 23.47 -1.19
N GLU A 72 -15.51 24.64 -0.56
CA GLU A 72 -15.24 24.85 0.87
C GLU A 72 -16.21 24.02 1.73
N SER A 73 -15.71 23.42 2.80
CA SER A 73 -16.54 22.80 3.84
C SER A 73 -16.13 23.30 5.22
N ASP A 74 -17.08 24.04 5.83
CA ASP A 74 -17.13 24.52 7.20
C ASP A 74 -17.12 23.38 8.23
N GLY A 75 -16.57 23.66 9.41
CA GLY A 75 -16.24 22.67 10.44
C GLY A 75 -17.36 22.26 11.41
N THR A 76 -17.04 21.33 12.31
CA THR A 76 -17.61 21.18 13.66
C THR A 76 -16.64 20.36 14.52
N ALA A 77 -16.37 20.83 15.74
CA ALA A 77 -15.54 20.17 16.74
C ALA A 77 -16.33 19.09 17.49
N ASP A 78 -15.77 17.90 17.66
CA ASP A 78 -16.09 16.98 18.76
C ASP A 78 -15.04 15.85 18.85
N GLY A 79 -14.48 15.66 20.05
CA GLY A 79 -13.69 14.48 20.46
C GLY A 79 -12.39 14.20 19.69
N GLN A 80 -11.24 14.62 20.25
CA GLN A 80 -9.91 14.26 19.74
C GLN A 80 -9.67 12.75 19.82
N THR A 81 -10.19 12.04 18.83
CA THR A 81 -9.52 10.90 18.22
C THR A 81 -8.27 11.48 17.56
N PRO A 82 -7.06 10.90 17.76
CA PRO A 82 -5.90 11.31 17.00
C PRO A 82 -6.26 11.31 15.51
N PRO A 83 -5.80 12.27 14.70
CA PRO A 83 -6.08 12.25 13.28
C PRO A 83 -5.59 10.92 12.72
N THR A 84 -6.52 10.04 12.35
CA THR A 84 -6.26 8.91 11.46
C THR A 84 -6.25 9.39 10.02
N ASP A 85 -5.98 10.68 9.78
CA ASP A 85 -5.75 11.18 8.43
C ASP A 85 -4.45 10.51 7.99
N PRO A 86 -4.52 9.57 7.04
CA PRO A 86 -3.34 8.85 6.66
C PRO A 86 -2.36 9.89 6.16
N ASN A 87 -1.17 9.91 6.78
CA ASN A 87 0.06 10.37 6.16
C ASN A 87 -0.03 10.09 4.65
N HIS A 88 0.44 11.01 3.81
CA HIS A 88 0.42 10.87 2.35
C HIS A 88 1.69 10.14 1.84
N PRO A 89 1.89 8.81 2.04
CA PRO A 89 3.07 8.12 1.55
C PRO A 89 3.04 7.95 0.03
N ASP A 90 1.96 8.34 -0.65
CA ASP A 90 1.84 8.31 -2.11
C ASP A 90 2.71 9.37 -2.79
N LYS A 91 3.28 10.31 -2.02
CA LYS A 91 4.21 11.32 -2.52
C LYS A 91 5.43 11.48 -1.63
N TRP A 92 6.51 11.92 -2.26
CA TRP A 92 7.70 12.38 -1.56
C TRP A 92 7.47 13.75 -0.94
N ALA A 93 8.02 13.97 0.24
CA ALA A 93 8.12 15.31 0.81
C ALA A 93 8.96 16.20 -0.13
N ASP A 94 8.52 17.45 -0.30
CA ASP A 94 8.99 18.42 -1.30
C ASP A 94 10.47 18.28 -1.72
N ASN A 95 10.69 18.02 -3.02
CA ASN A 95 11.99 17.94 -3.69
C ASN A 95 13.00 16.94 -3.10
N ASN A 96 12.57 16.06 -2.20
CA ASN A 96 13.48 15.15 -1.51
C ASN A 96 13.83 13.91 -2.34
N LEU A 97 12.95 13.51 -3.28
CA LEU A 97 13.12 12.32 -4.12
C LEU A 97 14.47 12.30 -4.85
N GLU A 98 14.78 13.34 -5.63
CA GLU A 98 15.98 13.39 -6.47
C GLU A 98 17.26 13.34 -5.62
N SER A 99 17.38 14.19 -4.60
CA SER A 99 18.56 14.20 -3.72
C SER A 99 18.77 12.89 -2.97
N HIS A 100 17.67 12.23 -2.59
CA HIS A 100 17.73 10.98 -1.86
C HIS A 100 18.06 9.81 -2.79
N TYR A 101 17.49 9.81 -4.00
CA TYR A 101 17.86 8.86 -5.05
C TYR A 101 19.36 8.97 -5.38
N ASP A 102 19.88 10.17 -5.60
CA ASP A 102 21.31 10.36 -5.92
C ASP A 102 22.25 9.80 -4.84
N SER A 103 21.81 9.80 -3.59
CA SER A 103 22.59 9.27 -2.46
C SER A 103 22.56 7.73 -2.38
N HIS A 104 21.58 7.08 -3.01
CA HIS A 104 21.31 5.64 -2.87
C HIS A 104 21.24 4.86 -4.19
N LYS A 105 21.31 5.53 -5.34
CA LYS A 105 21.23 4.92 -6.68
C LYS A 105 22.35 3.91 -6.97
N ASP A 106 23.46 4.01 -6.25
CA ASP A 106 24.64 3.13 -6.42
C ASP A 106 24.72 2.06 -5.30
N ASP A 107 23.67 1.85 -4.51
CA ASP A 107 23.62 0.79 -3.50
C ASP A 107 23.62 -0.59 -4.18
N PRO A 108 24.62 -1.46 -3.95
CA PRO A 108 24.73 -2.74 -4.65
C PRO A 108 23.66 -3.76 -4.23
N THR A 109 22.89 -3.47 -3.18
CA THR A 109 21.80 -4.32 -2.68
C THR A 109 20.43 -3.82 -3.07
N ALA A 110 20.35 -2.62 -3.66
CA ALA A 110 19.12 -2.06 -4.16
C ALA A 110 18.55 -2.87 -5.33
N GLU A 111 17.22 -3.01 -5.37
CA GLU A 111 16.52 -3.62 -6.49
C GLU A 111 16.09 -2.61 -7.58
N TRP A 112 16.29 -1.30 -7.36
CA TRP A 112 15.90 -0.22 -8.27
C TRP A 112 17.01 0.17 -9.25
N ASP A 113 16.66 0.28 -10.54
CA ASP A 113 17.61 0.64 -11.62
C ASP A 113 17.44 2.12 -12.06
N SER A 114 16.35 2.76 -11.67
CA SER A 114 16.01 4.13 -12.06
C SER A 114 15.36 4.93 -10.92
N MET A 115 15.30 6.26 -11.07
CA MET A 115 14.58 7.13 -10.12
C MET A 115 13.09 6.79 -10.05
N ALA A 116 12.50 6.36 -11.16
CA ALA A 116 11.11 5.92 -11.20
C ALA A 116 10.91 4.65 -10.37
N ASP A 117 11.75 3.62 -10.56
CA ASP A 117 11.68 2.38 -9.76
C ASP A 117 11.87 2.67 -8.27
N TYR A 118 12.78 3.56 -7.95
CA TYR A 118 13.06 3.99 -6.59
C TYR A 118 11.85 4.70 -5.94
N GLN A 119 11.20 5.60 -6.69
CA GLN A 119 9.97 6.24 -6.25
C GLN A 119 8.85 5.22 -6.01
N TYR A 120 8.66 4.28 -6.94
CA TYR A 120 7.65 3.23 -6.81
C TYR A 120 7.93 2.33 -5.61
N ALA A 121 9.17 1.87 -5.43
CA ALA A 121 9.54 1.02 -4.30
C ALA A 121 9.27 1.71 -2.95
N ALA A 122 9.56 3.01 -2.85
CA ALA A 122 9.26 3.80 -1.66
C ALA A 122 7.76 3.91 -1.37
N ILE A 123 6.94 4.17 -2.39
CA ILE A 123 5.47 4.26 -2.26
C ILE A 123 4.90 2.88 -1.87
N ASP A 124 5.34 1.82 -2.54
CA ASP A 124 4.90 0.45 -2.30
C ASP A 124 5.22 -0.02 -0.87
N LEU A 125 6.38 0.37 -0.33
CA LEU A 125 6.74 0.10 1.07
C LEU A 125 5.85 0.86 2.07
N MET A 126 5.53 2.13 1.77
CA MET A 126 4.97 3.06 2.76
C MET A 126 3.47 3.30 2.61
N THR A 127 2.84 2.79 1.55
CA THR A 127 1.41 3.02 1.30
C THR A 127 0.52 2.53 2.45
N THR A 128 -0.56 3.25 2.69
CA THR A 128 -1.54 2.99 3.77
C THR A 128 -2.92 2.67 3.23
N ASP A 129 -3.12 2.69 1.91
CA ASP A 129 -4.38 2.44 1.21
C ASP A 129 -4.75 0.96 1.07
N GLY A 130 -4.05 0.07 1.79
CA GLY A 130 -4.22 -1.37 1.72
C GLY A 130 -3.42 -2.05 0.59
N GLY A 131 -2.66 -1.28 -0.20
CA GLY A 131 -1.72 -1.80 -1.20
C GLY A 131 -0.35 -2.20 -0.64
N ARG A 132 -0.12 -2.06 0.67
CA ARG A 132 1.20 -2.27 1.28
C ARG A 132 1.64 -3.73 1.17
N ARG A 133 2.94 -3.93 0.91
CA ARG A 133 3.54 -5.27 0.89
C ARG A 133 3.26 -6.04 2.21
N PRO A 134 2.94 -7.34 2.13
CA PRO A 134 2.68 -8.15 3.31
C PRO A 134 3.95 -8.32 4.17
N GLY A 135 3.82 -8.18 5.49
CA GLY A 135 4.92 -8.40 6.43
C GLY A 135 5.79 -7.17 6.71
N VAL A 136 5.42 -5.99 6.18
CA VAL A 136 6.07 -4.72 6.53
C VAL A 136 5.79 -4.39 7.98
N LYS A 137 6.85 -4.24 8.77
CA LYS A 137 6.77 -3.79 10.16
C LYS A 137 6.62 -2.28 10.20
N ILE A 138 5.79 -1.77 11.11
CA ILE A 138 5.52 -0.34 11.25
C ILE A 138 5.68 0.10 12.70
N LYS A 139 6.38 1.21 12.91
CA LYS A 139 6.48 1.93 14.19
C LYS A 139 5.98 3.34 13.99
N VAL A 140 5.18 3.82 14.93
CA VAL A 140 4.66 5.19 14.90
C VAL A 140 5.13 5.96 16.13
N THR A 141 5.59 7.20 15.92
CA THR A 141 5.94 8.14 17.00
C THR A 141 5.48 9.55 16.63
N GLY A 142 4.48 10.06 17.36
CA GLY A 142 3.78 11.30 16.96
C GLY A 142 3.27 11.18 15.53
N ASP A 143 3.61 12.15 14.68
CA ASP A 143 3.20 12.18 13.27
C ASP A 143 4.20 11.48 12.33
N THR A 144 5.20 10.79 12.87
CA THR A 144 6.20 10.06 12.06
C THR A 144 5.92 8.57 12.08
N ALA A 145 5.93 7.96 10.90
CA ALA A 145 5.87 6.51 10.74
C ALA A 145 7.19 5.99 10.14
N TYR A 146 7.63 4.85 10.66
CA TYR A 146 8.77 4.10 10.17
C TYR A 146 8.27 2.76 9.63
N TYR A 147 8.83 2.35 8.49
CA TYR A 147 8.45 1.16 7.76
C TYR A 147 9.69 0.32 7.53
N PHE A 148 9.56 -0.98 7.69
CA PHE A 148 10.66 -1.91 7.46
C PHE A 148 10.15 -3.21 6.87
N ASP A 149 10.68 -3.57 5.72
CA ASP A 149 10.40 -4.86 5.09
C ASP A 149 11.52 -5.85 5.46
N PRO A 150 11.25 -6.85 6.33
CA PRO A 150 12.24 -7.82 6.75
C PRO A 150 12.69 -8.76 5.60
N ALA A 151 11.93 -8.85 4.51
CA ALA A 151 12.30 -9.71 3.38
C ALA A 151 13.38 -9.08 2.50
N THR A 152 13.36 -7.76 2.34
CA THR A 152 14.27 -7.00 1.47
C THR A 152 15.31 -6.19 2.23
N GLY A 153 15.07 -5.93 3.53
CA GLY A 153 15.89 -5.02 4.33
C GLY A 153 15.61 -3.54 4.03
N GLU A 154 14.61 -3.24 3.20
CA GLU A 154 14.21 -1.89 2.88
C GLU A 154 13.62 -1.18 4.11
N PHE A 155 13.96 0.10 4.21
CA PHE A 155 13.55 0.97 5.29
C PHE A 155 12.98 2.27 4.72
N GLY A 156 11.88 2.73 5.31
CA GLY A 156 11.23 3.98 4.96
C GLY A 156 10.84 4.80 6.18
N ARG A 157 10.80 6.13 6.02
CA ARG A 157 10.23 7.06 7.01
C ARG A 157 9.28 8.01 6.29
N SER A 158 8.08 8.16 6.82
CA SER A 158 7.11 9.15 6.38
C SER A 158 6.71 10.08 7.51
N GLY A 159 6.15 11.24 7.16
CA GLY A 159 5.50 12.15 8.09
C GLY A 159 4.38 12.94 7.41
N PRO A 160 3.92 14.06 7.99
CA PRO A 160 2.76 14.81 7.47
C PRO A 160 2.88 15.30 6.03
N ARG A 161 4.12 15.42 5.54
CA ARG A 161 4.42 15.93 4.19
C ARG A 161 4.68 14.83 3.16
N GLY A 162 4.63 13.57 3.56
CA GLY A 162 4.89 12.39 2.73
C GLY A 162 6.19 11.67 3.05
N ILE A 163 6.76 10.99 2.06
CA ILE A 163 7.99 10.19 2.21
C ILE A 163 9.20 11.09 2.47
N ILE A 164 9.91 10.81 3.57
CA ILE A 164 11.10 11.56 4.00
C ILE A 164 12.38 10.78 3.67
N THR A 165 12.36 9.45 3.68
CA THR A 165 13.55 8.63 3.35
C THR A 165 13.11 7.25 2.90
N PHE A 166 13.92 6.63 2.04
CA PHE A 166 13.77 5.25 1.60
C PHE A 166 15.16 4.69 1.25
N PHE A 167 15.61 3.60 1.87
CA PHE A 167 16.92 3.00 1.55
C PHE A 167 17.05 1.63 2.20
N ILE A 168 18.15 0.91 1.93
CA ILE A 168 18.52 -0.31 2.65
C ILE A 168 19.64 0.06 3.64
N PRO A 169 19.41 0.04 4.97
CA PRO A 169 20.45 0.38 5.93
C PRO A 169 21.56 -0.69 5.99
N HIS A 170 22.81 -0.28 5.81
CA HIS A 170 23.97 -1.18 5.89
C HIS A 170 24.74 -1.00 7.21
N PRO A 171 25.38 -2.07 7.73
CA PRO A 171 25.32 -3.47 7.28
C PRO A 171 24.16 -4.28 7.91
N ASP A 172 23.36 -3.66 8.77
CA ASP A 172 22.40 -4.33 9.66
C ASP A 172 21.02 -3.63 9.61
N PRO A 173 20.17 -3.98 8.62
CA PRO A 173 18.85 -3.38 8.46
C PRO A 173 17.93 -3.61 9.68
N GLU A 174 17.87 -4.83 10.22
CA GLU A 174 17.01 -5.17 11.36
C GLU A 174 17.48 -4.47 12.65
N GLY A 175 18.79 -4.36 12.87
CA GLY A 175 19.31 -3.56 13.97
C GLY A 175 19.01 -2.07 13.81
N TYR A 176 19.07 -1.54 12.58
CA TYR A 176 18.67 -0.16 12.29
C TYR A 176 17.18 0.06 12.60
N TRP A 177 16.31 -0.86 12.19
CA TRP A 177 14.89 -0.87 12.52
C TRP A 177 14.63 -0.91 14.03
N THR A 178 15.30 -1.81 14.73
CA THR A 178 15.10 -2.02 16.18
C THR A 178 15.38 -0.76 16.97
N ARG A 179 16.37 0.04 16.55
CA ARG A 179 16.74 1.32 17.19
C ARG A 179 15.76 2.47 16.90
N GLN A 180 14.88 2.34 15.91
CA GLN A 180 13.90 3.40 15.64
C GLN A 180 12.90 3.51 16.81
N PRO A 181 12.54 4.75 17.19
CA PRO A 181 11.56 4.99 18.24
C PRO A 181 10.13 4.63 17.78
N GLY A 182 9.20 4.63 18.72
CA GLY A 182 7.78 4.46 18.47
C GLY A 182 7.20 3.13 18.94
N THR A 183 5.89 3.01 18.79
CA THR A 183 5.14 1.80 19.11
C THR A 183 4.88 1.02 17.84
N GLU A 184 5.17 -0.28 17.87
CA GLU A 184 4.86 -1.18 16.76
C GLU A 184 3.35 -1.32 16.62
N VAL A 185 2.83 -1.12 15.41
CA VAL A 185 1.41 -1.28 15.11
C VAL A 185 1.19 -2.67 14.50
N ALA A 186 0.20 -3.39 15.02
CA ALA A 186 -0.21 -4.66 14.42
C ALA A 186 -0.89 -4.39 13.07
N GLU A 187 -0.56 -5.21 12.07
CA GLU A 187 -1.28 -5.25 10.78
C GLU A 187 -2.68 -5.84 10.93
#